data_AF-A0A5E4K9J3-F1
#
_entry.id   AF-A0A5E4K9J3-F1
#
_cell.length_a   1.000
_cell.length_b   1.000
_cell.length_c   1.000
_cell.angle_alpha   90.00
_cell.angle_beta   90.00
_cell.angle_gamma   90.00
#
_symmetry.space_group_name_H-M   'P 1'
#
loop_
_entity.id
_entity.type
_entity.pdbx_description
1 polymer ?
#
loop_
_entity_poly.entity_id
_entity_poly.type
_entity_poly.pdbx_seq_one_letter_code
_entity_poly.pdbx_strand_id
1 'polypeptide(L)'
;MSSLEKKFYGVASATLGTTRLTGQMLSMGIATLIFAVYIGKARISPENFPLFLSSVQTAFAIFAALCFAGVFASLARGKIR
;
A
#
# COMPACT_ATOMS: atom_id res chain seq x y z
N MET A 1 -22.26 1.22 -3.37
CA MET A 1 -22.87 1.52 -2.05
C MET A 1 -24.23 0.82 -1.86
N SER A 2 -24.50 -0.33 -2.49
CA SER A 2 -25.80 -1.01 -2.38
C SER A 2 -25.89 -2.00 -1.20
N SER A 3 -24.84 -2.10 -0.38
CA SER A 3 -24.76 -3.02 0.77
C SER A 3 -25.22 -2.41 2.09
N LEU A 4 -25.60 -1.13 2.13
CA LEU A 4 -25.99 -0.41 3.35
C LEU A 4 -27.15 0.55 3.09
N GLU A 5 -27.96 0.81 4.12
CA GLU A 5 -29.09 1.74 4.07
C GLU A 5 -28.64 3.20 3.94
N LYS A 6 -29.41 4.03 3.23
CA LYS A 6 -29.05 5.43 2.89
C LYS A 6 -28.65 6.28 4.09
N LYS A 7 -29.19 5.99 5.29
CA LYS A 7 -28.87 6.69 6.54
C LYS A 7 -27.40 6.55 6.96
N PHE A 8 -26.71 5.48 6.54
CA PHE A 8 -25.31 5.22 6.89
C PHE A 8 -24.31 5.69 5.82
N TYR A 9 -24.76 6.30 4.73
CA TYR A 9 -23.85 6.72 3.63
C TYR A 9 -22.79 7.73 4.08
N GLY A 10 -23.10 8.60 5.05
CA GLY A 10 -22.12 9.53 5.63
C GLY A 10 -20.96 8.79 6.31
N VAL A 11 -21.27 7.82 7.18
CA VAL A 11 -20.27 7.00 7.87
C VAL A 11 -19.54 6.09 6.90
N ALA A 12 -20.26 5.45 5.98
CA ALA A 12 -19.67 4.58 4.95
C ALA A 12 -18.69 5.35 4.06
N SER A 13 -19.04 6.57 3.64
CA SER A 13 -18.15 7.44 2.85
C SER A 13 -16.90 7.83 3.66
N ALA A 14 -17.06 8.19 4.94
CA ALA A 14 -15.93 8.48 5.82
C ALA A 14 -15.00 7.26 5.97
N THR A 15 -15.54 6.07 6.23
CA THR A 15 -14.76 4.83 6.37
C THR A 15 -14.07 4.43 5.05
N LEU A 16 -14.71 4.65 3.91
CA LEU A 16 -14.08 4.43 2.60
C LEU A 16 -12.93 5.42 2.36
N GLY A 17 -13.14 6.69 2.72
CA GLY A 17 -12.12 7.73 2.65
C GLY A 17 -10.91 7.40 3.51
N THR A 18 -11.12 6.99 4.76
CA THR A 18 -10.01 6.61 5.66
C THR A 18 -9.25 5.41 5.12
N THR A 19 -9.95 4.35 4.68
CA THR A 19 -9.30 3.15 4.13
C THR A 19 -8.41 3.50 2.92
N ARG A 20 -8.87 4.39 2.05
CA ARG A 20 -8.09 4.84 0.88
C ARG A 20 -6.88 5.69 1.25
N LEU A 21 -7.04 6.61 2.19
CA LEU A 21 -5.95 7.47 2.66
C LEU A 21 -4.90 6.67 3.44
N THR A 22 -5.32 5.77 4.31
CA THR A 22 -4.42 4.87 5.05
C THR A 22 -3.62 3.99 4.09
N GLY A 23 -4.25 3.41 3.08
CA GLY A 23 -3.55 2.62 2.05
C GLY A 23 -2.51 3.45 1.28
N GLN A 24 -2.86 4.68 0.90
CA GLN A 24 -1.91 5.59 0.24
C GLN A 24 -0.73 5.95 1.15
N MET A 25 -0.99 6.34 2.40
CA MET A 25 0.06 6.70 3.35
C MET A 25 0.99 5.52 3.64
N LEU A 26 0.43 4.31 3.81
CA LEU A 26 1.21 3.09 3.99
C LEU A 26 2.11 2.81 2.78
N SER A 27 1.54 2.86 1.56
CA SER A 27 2.29 2.62 0.33
C SER A 27 3.40 3.64 0.12
N MET A 28 3.09 4.91 0.36
CA MET A 28 4.06 6.00 0.22
C MET A 28 5.17 5.86 1.28
N GLY A 29 4.83 5.49 2.51
CA GLY A 29 5.78 5.22 3.58
C GLY A 29 6.73 4.06 3.27
N ILE A 30 6.23 2.95 2.72
CA ILE A 30 7.07 1.81 2.32
C ILE A 30 8.04 2.23 1.20
N ALA A 31 7.55 2.95 0.19
CA ALA A 31 8.38 3.42 -0.91
C ALA A 31 9.49 4.37 -0.43
N THR A 32 9.18 5.33 0.44
CA THR A 32 10.17 6.26 0.98
C THR A 32 11.19 5.56 1.87
N LEU A 33 10.80 4.55 2.65
CA LEU A 33 11.70 3.75 3.47
C LEU A 33 12.69 2.95 2.60
N ILE A 34 12.19 2.33 1.53
CA ILE A 34 13.03 1.60 0.57
C ILE A 34 14.03 2.56 -0.10
N PHE A 35 13.57 3.72 -0.57
CA PHE A 35 14.48 4.72 -1.13
C PHE A 35 15.48 5.24 -0.10
N ALA A 36 15.07 5.46 1.15
CA ALA A 36 15.98 5.89 2.21
C ALA A 36 17.05 4.83 2.54
N VAL A 37 16.70 3.54 2.50
CA VAL A 37 17.63 2.43 2.77
C VAL A 37 18.61 2.20 1.61
N TYR A 38 18.14 2.26 0.36
CA TYR A 38 18.97 1.95 -0.82
C TYR A 38 19.72 3.17 -1.39
N ILE A 39 19.10 4.36 -1.43
CA ILE A 39 19.68 5.58 -2.01
C ILE A 39 20.27 6.50 -0.92
N GLY A 40 19.71 6.49 0.28
CA GLY A 40 20.16 7.33 1.38
C GLY A 40 20.09 8.82 1.05
N LYS A 41 21.20 9.54 1.27
CA LYS A 41 21.36 10.99 0.98
C LYS A 41 21.97 11.27 -0.41
N ALA A 42 22.20 10.24 -1.23
CA ALA A 42 22.82 10.42 -2.54
C ALA A 42 21.83 11.00 -3.55
N ARG A 43 22.23 12.03 -4.30
CA ARG A 43 21.44 12.50 -5.45
C ARG A 43 21.34 11.37 -6.47
N ILE A 44 20.19 11.26 -7.12
CA ILE A 44 19.98 10.33 -8.23
C ILE A 44 20.91 10.79 -9.38
N SER A 45 22.11 10.23 -9.41
CA SER A 45 23.14 10.40 -10.44
C SER A 45 23.13 9.14 -11.32
N PRO A 46 23.53 9.20 -12.60
CA PRO A 46 23.49 8.05 -13.51
C PRO A 46 24.17 6.77 -13.00
N GLU A 47 25.11 6.88 -12.06
CA GLU A 47 25.77 5.73 -11.40
C GLU A 47 24.83 4.92 -10.48
N ASN A 48 23.74 5.52 -10.00
CA ASN A 48 22.80 4.91 -9.05
C ASN A 48 21.54 4.33 -9.72
N PHE A 49 21.42 4.40 -11.06
CA PHE A 49 20.32 3.76 -11.79
C PHE A 49 20.15 2.24 -11.50
N PRO A 50 21.21 1.42 -11.43
CA PRO A 50 21.05 0.00 -11.11
C PRO A 50 20.54 -0.23 -9.67
N LEU A 51 20.94 0.62 -8.72
CA LEU A 51 20.44 0.59 -7.33
C LEU A 51 18.96 1.01 -7.26
N PHE A 52 18.56 2.02 -8.02
CA PHE A 52 17.16 2.42 -8.14
C PHE A 52 16.29 1.28 -8.70
N LEU A 53 16.76 0.61 -9.76
CA LEU A 53 16.03 -0.50 -10.37
C LEU A 53 15.87 -1.68 -9.40
N SER A 54 16.93 -1.98 -8.63
CA SER A 54 16.90 -3.00 -7.56
C SER A 54 15.94 -2.61 -6.42
N SER A 55 15.87 -1.33 -6.07
CA SER A 55 14.94 -0.79 -5.07
C SER A 55 13.48 -0.94 -5.51
N VAL A 56 13.20 -0.66 -6.78
CA VAL A 56 11.84 -0.81 -7.34
C VAL A 56 11.43 -2.29 -7.36
N GLN A 57 12.33 -3.17 -7.79
CA GLN A 57 12.03 -4.61 -7.84
C GLN A 57 11.78 -5.18 -6.44
N THR A 58 12.56 -4.76 -5.44
CA THR A 58 12.33 -5.15 -4.04
C THR A 58 11.05 -4.56 -3.47
N ALA A 59 10.71 -3.31 -3.80
CA ALA A 59 9.42 -2.72 -3.43
C ALA A 59 8.23 -3.49 -4.01
N PHE A 60 8.29 -3.87 -5.29
CA PHE A 60 7.26 -4.71 -5.90
C PHE A 60 7.17 -6.09 -5.25
N ALA A 61 8.29 -6.71 -4.89
CA ALA A 61 8.30 -7.98 -4.17
C ALA A 61 7.63 -7.85 -2.78
N ILE A 62 7.92 -6.78 -2.04
CA ILE A 62 7.29 -6.49 -0.74
C ILE A 62 5.79 -6.27 -0.91
N PHE A 63 5.37 -5.45 -1.87
CA PHE A 63 3.94 -5.23 -2.13
C PHE A 63 3.24 -6.49 -2.60
N ALA A 64 3.88 -7.33 -3.41
CA ALA A 64 3.33 -8.62 -3.82
C ALA A 64 3.11 -9.54 -2.61
N ALA A 65 4.09 -9.65 -1.71
CA ALA A 65 3.96 -10.43 -0.47
C ALA A 65 2.86 -9.86 0.44
N LEU A 66 2.80 -8.53 0.60
CA LEU A 66 1.77 -7.84 1.37
C LEU A 66 0.37 -8.09 0.79
N CYS A 67 0.23 -8.03 -0.53
CA CYS A 67 -1.01 -8.36 -1.24
C CYS A 67 -1.39 -9.83 -1.03
N PHE A 68 -0.44 -10.74 -1.12
CA PHE A 68 -0.68 -12.17 -0.92
C PHE A 68 -1.18 -12.46 0.51
N ALA A 69 -0.50 -11.89 1.52
CA ALA A 69 -0.96 -11.92 2.90
C ALA A 69 -2.34 -11.27 3.08
N GLY A 70 -2.58 -10.15 2.38
CA GLY A 70 -3.87 -9.46 2.36
C GLY A 70 -4.99 -10.31 1.78
N VAL A 71 -4.72 -11.13 0.75
CA VAL A 71 -5.69 -12.09 0.20
C VAL A 71 -6.05 -13.13 1.24
N PHE A 72 -5.08 -13.71 1.95
CA PHE A 72 -5.39 -14.66 3.03
C PHE A 72 -6.16 -14.00 4.18
N ALA A 73 -5.79 -12.79 4.59
CA ALA A 73 -6.54 -12.04 5.60
C ALA A 73 -7.98 -11.72 5.11
N SER A 74 -8.15 -11.42 3.82
CA SER A 74 -9.45 -11.19 3.19
C SER A 74 -10.28 -12.48 3.12
N LEU A 75 -9.66 -13.63 2.81
CA LEU A 75 -10.34 -14.93 2.82
C LEU A 75 -10.71 -15.38 4.24
N ALA A 76 -9.80 -15.18 5.21
CA ALA A 76 -9.99 -15.54 6.62
C ALA A 76 -11.10 -14.75 7.31
N ARG A 77 -11.51 -13.60 6.74
CA ARG A 77 -12.71 -12.88 7.18
C ARG A 77 -13.99 -13.70 7.07
N GLY A 78 -14.00 -14.80 6.30
CA GLY A 78 -15.13 -15.72 6.21
C GLY A 78 -16.38 -15.06 5.61
N LYS A 79 -17.45 -15.85 5.42
CA LYS A 79 -18.77 -15.34 5.03
C LYS A 79 -19.31 -14.46 6.16
N ILE A 80 -19.07 -13.15 6.08
CA ILE A 80 -19.86 -12.16 6.81
C ILE A 80 -21.23 -12.19 6.14
N ARG A 81 -22.13 -12.97 6.74
CA ARG A 81 -23.51 -13.20 6.31
C ARG A 81 -24.39 -12.14 6.95
#